data_AF-A0A2H3BYL9-F1
#
_entry.id   AF-A0A2H3BYL9-F1
#
_cell.length_a   1.000
_cell.length_b   1.000
_cell.length_c   1.000
_cell.angle_alpha   90.00
_cell.angle_beta   90.00
_cell.angle_gamma   90.00
#
_symmetry.space_group_name_H-M   'P 1'
#
loop_
_entity.id
_entity.type
_entity.pdbx_description
1 polymer ?
#
loop_
_entity_poly.entity_id
_entity_poly.type
_entity_poly.pdbx_seq_one_letter_code
_entity_poly.pdbx_strand_id
1 'polypeptide(L)'
;EEKDSSWEDKLASKYYSSLYREFAVCDLKHYKSGNFALRWRTEEEVLSGAGETTCGNTRCVHHGPSGDYKASLTTLELPFTYSEHGETKSALVKAVLCKKCLDKMMWKRRKERSEKAGDSEERRSDDVAEDKRHKR
;
A
#
# COMPACT_ATOMS: atom_id res chain seq x y z
N GLU A 1 -41.84 0.43 -4.88
CA GLU A 1 -41.93 -1.02 -4.67
C GLU A 1 -40.72 -1.49 -3.90
N GLU A 2 -40.87 -1.63 -2.59
CA GLU A 2 -39.88 -2.29 -1.75
C GLU A 2 -40.11 -3.79 -1.89
N LYS A 3 -39.34 -4.44 -2.78
CA LYS A 3 -39.21 -5.90 -2.73
C LYS A 3 -38.54 -6.20 -1.40
N ASP A 4 -39.29 -6.78 -0.47
CA ASP A 4 -38.75 -7.30 0.78
C ASP A 4 -37.77 -8.41 0.42
N SER A 5 -36.50 -8.04 0.24
CA SER A 5 -35.43 -8.97 -0.10
C SER A 5 -35.47 -10.11 0.92
N SER A 6 -35.47 -11.35 0.41
CA SER A 6 -35.42 -12.56 1.25
C SER A 6 -34.29 -12.39 2.27
N TRP A 7 -34.42 -13.00 3.45
CA TRP A 7 -33.34 -12.96 4.43
C TRP A 7 -32.00 -13.43 3.81
N GLU A 8 -32.08 -14.35 2.84
CA GLU A 8 -30.98 -14.86 2.03
C GLU A 8 -30.36 -13.77 1.15
N ASP A 9 -31.17 -12.92 0.52
CA ASP A 9 -30.71 -11.78 -0.28
C ASP A 9 -30.04 -10.72 0.59
N LYS A 10 -30.57 -10.48 1.81
CA LYS A 10 -29.97 -9.56 2.79
C LYS A 10 -28.63 -10.12 3.30
N LEU A 11 -28.54 -11.43 3.54
CA LEU A 11 -27.30 -12.10 3.93
C LEU A 11 -26.26 -12.07 2.82
N ALA A 12 -26.66 -12.40 1.59
CA ALA A 12 -25.81 -12.36 0.40
C ALA A 12 -25.30 -10.94 0.16
N SER A 13 -26.18 -9.94 0.19
CA SER A 13 -25.81 -8.53 0.03
C SER A 13 -24.78 -8.09 1.07
N LYS A 14 -24.97 -8.46 2.35
CA LYS A 14 -24.00 -8.16 3.40
C LYS A 14 -22.68 -8.89 3.18
N TYR A 15 -22.72 -10.16 2.80
CA TYR A 15 -21.53 -10.98 2.52
C TYR A 15 -20.72 -10.39 1.36
N TYR A 16 -21.37 -10.10 0.22
CA TYR A 16 -20.73 -9.43 -0.91
C TYR A 16 -20.18 -8.08 -0.49
N SER A 17 -20.95 -7.25 0.24
CA SER A 17 -20.52 -5.92 0.70
C SER A 17 -19.23 -5.89 1.51
N SER A 18 -18.94 -7.00 2.21
CA SER A 18 -17.76 -7.18 3.05
C SER A 18 -16.58 -7.75 2.27
N LEU A 19 -16.81 -8.67 1.32
CA LEU A 19 -15.74 -9.38 0.62
C LEU A 19 -14.89 -8.47 -0.28
N TYR A 20 -15.52 -7.49 -0.95
CA TYR A 20 -14.80 -6.60 -1.88
C TYR A 20 -14.14 -5.38 -1.22
N ARG A 21 -14.41 -5.12 0.06
CA ARG A 21 -13.87 -3.96 0.81
C ARG A 21 -12.66 -4.30 1.70
N GLU A 22 -12.20 -5.54 1.69
CA GLU A 22 -11.03 -5.94 2.47
C GLU A 22 -9.71 -5.60 1.76
N PHE A 23 -9.64 -5.86 0.45
CA PHE A 23 -8.43 -5.67 -0.35
C PHE A 23 -8.53 -4.47 -1.28
N ALA A 24 -7.45 -3.69 -1.37
CA ALA A 24 -7.31 -2.58 -2.28
C ALA A 24 -6.07 -2.76 -3.18
N VAL A 25 -6.12 -2.15 -4.35
CA VAL A 25 -4.99 -2.09 -5.28
C VAL A 25 -4.39 -0.70 -5.27
N CYS A 26 -3.10 -0.61 -5.61
CA CYS A 26 -2.36 0.63 -5.58
C CYS A 26 -1.73 0.98 -6.93
N ASP A 27 -1.48 2.28 -7.15
CA ASP A 27 -0.58 2.77 -8.20
C ASP A 27 0.65 3.40 -7.55
N LEU A 28 1.80 2.74 -7.75
CA LEU A 28 3.10 3.17 -7.25
C LEU A 28 3.88 4.04 -8.24
N LYS A 29 3.27 4.64 -9.28
CA LYS A 29 3.97 5.49 -10.27
C LYS A 29 4.83 6.59 -9.63
N HIS A 30 4.30 7.27 -8.62
CA HIS A 30 4.92 8.43 -7.99
C HIS A 30 5.59 8.11 -6.64
N TYR A 31 5.98 6.85 -6.41
CA TYR A 31 6.57 6.43 -5.14
C TYR A 31 7.83 7.22 -4.75
N LYS A 32 8.59 7.75 -5.72
CA LYS A 32 9.77 8.61 -5.49
C LYS A 32 9.44 10.01 -4.96
N SER A 33 8.20 10.46 -5.02
CA SER A 33 7.76 11.66 -4.30
C SER A 33 7.12 11.32 -2.95
N GLY A 34 7.07 10.03 -2.60
CA GLY A 34 6.36 9.54 -1.43
C GLY A 34 4.84 9.41 -1.61
N ASN A 35 4.34 9.64 -2.83
CA ASN A 35 2.92 9.58 -3.12
C ASN A 35 2.58 8.25 -3.80
N PHE A 36 1.44 7.69 -3.42
CA PHE A 36 0.82 6.56 -4.09
C PHE A 36 -0.69 6.69 -3.97
N ALA A 37 -1.40 6.11 -4.93
CA ALA A 37 -2.86 6.08 -4.93
C ALA A 37 -3.36 4.69 -4.54
N LEU A 38 -4.49 4.65 -3.86
CA LEU A 38 -5.25 3.44 -3.56
C LEU A 38 -6.61 3.53 -4.23
N ARG A 39 -7.14 2.39 -4.67
CA ARG A 39 -8.52 2.25 -5.11
C ARG A 39 -9.07 0.88 -4.75
N TRP A 40 -10.40 0.80 -4.68
CA TRP A 40 -11.08 -0.49 -4.64
C TRP A 40 -10.80 -1.30 -5.91
N ARG A 41 -10.83 -2.62 -5.75
CA ARG A 41 -10.72 -3.55 -6.88
C ARG A 41 -11.96 -3.43 -7.77
N THR A 42 -11.74 -3.62 -9.07
CA THR A 42 -12.80 -3.80 -10.05
C THR A 42 -13.36 -5.21 -9.97
N GLU A 43 -14.54 -5.44 -10.54
CA GLU A 43 -15.16 -6.77 -10.59
C GLU A 43 -14.24 -7.82 -11.21
N GLU A 44 -13.62 -7.50 -12.35
CA GLU A 44 -12.67 -8.40 -13.02
C GLU A 44 -11.45 -8.75 -12.14
N GLU A 45 -10.92 -7.78 -11.40
CA GLU A 45 -9.80 -8.00 -10.47
C GLU A 45 -10.23 -8.88 -9.29
N VAL A 46 -11.46 -8.71 -8.78
CA VAL A 46 -11.99 -9.56 -7.70
C VAL A 46 -12.16 -10.99 -8.20
N LEU A 47 -12.79 -11.17 -9.37
CA LEU A 47 -13.04 -12.50 -9.95
C LEU A 47 -11.73 -13.23 -10.31
N SER A 48 -10.72 -12.51 -10.79
CA SER A 48 -9.40 -13.08 -11.10
C SER A 48 -8.49 -13.26 -9.88
N GLY A 49 -8.90 -12.77 -8.70
CA GLY A 49 -8.07 -12.78 -7.48
C GLY A 49 -6.89 -11.80 -7.52
N ALA A 50 -6.88 -10.85 -8.47
CA ALA A 50 -5.83 -9.86 -8.60
C ALA A 50 -5.78 -8.93 -7.38
N GLY A 51 -4.58 -8.64 -6.89
CA GLY A 51 -4.34 -7.81 -5.71
C GLY A 51 -4.63 -8.47 -4.35
N GLU A 52 -5.09 -9.72 -4.36
CA GLU A 52 -5.26 -10.56 -3.17
C GLU A 52 -4.29 -11.75 -3.22
N THR A 53 -4.33 -12.51 -4.32
CA THR A 53 -3.39 -13.61 -4.58
C THR A 53 -2.19 -13.19 -5.42
N THR A 54 -2.23 -11.95 -5.93
CA THR A 54 -1.20 -11.36 -6.79
C THR A 54 -0.77 -10.00 -6.24
N CYS A 55 0.23 -9.37 -6.87
CA CYS A 55 0.68 -8.05 -6.46
C CYS A 55 -0.39 -7.00 -6.75
N GLY A 56 -0.84 -6.27 -5.74
CA GLY A 56 -1.83 -5.21 -5.83
C GLY A 56 -1.35 -3.92 -6.48
N ASN A 57 -0.07 -3.81 -6.87
CA ASN A 57 0.37 -2.68 -7.69
C ASN A 57 -0.04 -2.91 -9.15
N THR A 58 -0.98 -2.10 -9.64
CA THR A 58 -1.55 -2.18 -11.01
C THR A 58 -0.51 -2.10 -12.14
N ARG A 59 0.67 -1.53 -11.87
CA ARG A 59 1.79 -1.44 -12.82
C ARG A 59 2.82 -2.57 -12.69
N CYS A 60 2.56 -3.56 -11.84
CA CYS A 60 3.46 -4.68 -11.63
C CYS A 60 3.19 -5.78 -12.65
N VAL A 61 4.26 -6.42 -13.14
CA VAL A 61 4.17 -7.61 -14.00
C VAL A 61 3.46 -8.79 -13.31
N HIS A 62 3.49 -8.83 -11.97
CA HIS A 62 2.83 -9.84 -11.16
C HIS A 62 1.42 -9.43 -10.70
N HIS A 63 0.79 -8.45 -11.35
CA HIS A 63 -0.57 -8.03 -11.01
C HIS A 63 -1.64 -8.90 -11.66
N GLY A 64 -1.44 -9.23 -12.95
CA GLY A 64 -2.37 -10.03 -13.73
C GLY A 64 -2.42 -11.51 -13.31
N PRO A 65 -3.40 -12.27 -13.84
CA PRO A 65 -3.63 -13.67 -13.50
C PRO A 65 -2.50 -14.60 -13.95
N SER A 66 -1.64 -14.17 -14.88
CA SER A 66 -0.42 -14.89 -15.27
C SER A 66 0.79 -14.60 -14.38
N GLY A 67 0.60 -13.81 -13.32
CA GLY A 67 1.68 -13.45 -12.40
C GLY A 67 2.19 -14.69 -11.67
N ASP A 68 3.51 -14.85 -11.62
CA ASP A 68 4.13 -15.94 -10.88
C ASP A 68 3.65 -15.98 -9.41
N TYR A 69 2.78 -16.94 -9.10
CA TYR A 69 2.30 -17.24 -7.74
C TYR A 69 3.45 -17.61 -6.76
N LYS A 70 4.66 -17.78 -7.29
CA LYS A 70 5.90 -18.04 -6.53
C LYS A 70 6.58 -16.78 -6.00
N ALA A 71 6.16 -15.58 -6.43
CA ALA A 71 6.69 -14.36 -5.87
C ALA A 71 6.30 -14.28 -4.38
N SER A 72 7.26 -14.04 -3.50
CA SER A 72 6.95 -13.78 -2.09
C SER A 72 6.14 -12.49 -1.98
N LEU A 73 4.88 -12.65 -1.59
CA LEU A 73 3.94 -11.56 -1.38
C LEU A 73 3.89 -11.20 0.10
N THR A 74 3.68 -9.92 0.38
CA THR A 74 3.54 -9.38 1.73
C THR A 74 2.28 -8.54 1.79
N THR A 75 1.44 -8.81 2.77
CA THR A 75 0.22 -8.05 3.02
C THR A 75 0.53 -6.91 3.98
N LEU A 76 0.13 -5.71 3.62
CA LEU A 76 0.19 -4.52 4.47
C LEU A 76 -1.21 -3.98 4.73
N GLU A 77 -1.41 -3.44 5.92
CA GLU A 77 -2.61 -2.66 6.25
C GLU A 77 -2.33 -1.19 6.01
N LEU A 78 -3.18 -0.54 5.21
CA LEU A 78 -3.03 0.84 4.80
C LEU A 78 -4.32 1.63 5.11
N PRO A 79 -4.21 2.85 5.68
CA PRO A 79 -5.36 3.72 5.79
C PRO A 79 -5.78 4.17 4.39
N PHE A 80 -7.05 3.99 4.07
CA PHE A 80 -7.64 4.38 2.80
C PHE A 80 -8.83 5.31 3.03
N THR A 81 -8.66 6.56 2.61
CA THR A 81 -9.72 7.58 2.62
C THR A 81 -10.37 7.65 1.25
N TYR A 82 -11.69 7.59 1.20
CA TYR A 82 -12.49 7.63 -0.03
C TYR A 82 -13.77 8.43 0.17
N SER A 83 -14.38 8.88 -0.93
CA SER A 83 -15.66 9.60 -0.91
C SER A 83 -16.77 8.70 -1.44
N GLU A 84 -17.85 8.57 -0.69
CA GLU A 84 -19.04 7.79 -1.06
C GLU A 84 -20.27 8.65 -0.77
N HIS A 85 -21.11 8.91 -1.77
CA HIS A 85 -22.29 9.79 -1.66
C HIS A 85 -21.99 11.21 -1.12
N GLY A 86 -20.81 11.76 -1.44
CA GLY A 86 -20.40 13.10 -0.98
C GLY A 86 -19.83 13.14 0.44
N GLU A 87 -19.84 12.01 1.15
CA GLU A 87 -19.24 11.90 2.48
C GLU A 87 -17.84 11.29 2.38
N THR A 88 -16.90 11.84 3.17
CA THR A 88 -15.55 11.28 3.28
C THR A 88 -15.54 10.18 4.33
N LYS A 89 -15.13 8.99 3.93
CA LYS A 89 -15.02 7.79 4.77
C LYS A 89 -13.58 7.32 4.81
N SER A 90 -13.23 6.56 5.84
CA SER A 90 -11.92 5.91 5.98
C SER A 90 -12.09 4.43 6.30
N ALA A 91 -11.27 3.60 5.66
CA ALA A 91 -11.19 2.17 5.93
C ALA A 91 -9.71 1.76 6.07
N LEU A 92 -9.45 0.75 6.91
CA LEU A 92 -8.15 0.09 6.95
C LEU A 92 -8.19 -1.08 5.96
N VAL A 93 -7.46 -0.96 4.86
CA VAL A 93 -7.50 -1.95 3.76
C VAL A 93 -6.21 -2.74 3.70
N LYS A 94 -6.30 -3.96 3.17
CA LYS A 94 -5.15 -4.81 2.90
C LYS A 94 -4.63 -4.58 1.49
N ALA A 95 -3.33 -4.36 1.35
CA ALA A 95 -2.63 -4.30 0.07
C ALA A 95 -1.55 -5.38 0.02
N VAL A 96 -1.65 -6.28 -0.95
CA VAL A 96 -0.70 -7.38 -1.14
C VAL A 96 0.38 -6.93 -2.13
N LEU A 97 1.66 -7.00 -1.76
CA LEU A 97 2.75 -6.50 -2.61
C LEU A 97 3.88 -7.52 -2.70
N CYS A 98 4.47 -7.66 -3.89
CA CYS A 98 5.73 -8.36 -4.03
C CYS A 98 6.88 -7.54 -3.41
N LYS A 99 8.00 -8.19 -3.10
CA LYS A 99 9.19 -7.54 -2.51
C LYS A 99 9.59 -6.22 -3.19
N LYS A 100 9.63 -6.20 -4.54
CA LYS A 100 9.98 -4.99 -5.31
C LYS A 100 8.99 -3.83 -5.10
N CYS A 101 7.70 -4.13 -5.02
CA CYS A 101 6.67 -3.10 -4.83
C CYS A 101 6.59 -2.64 -3.37
N LEU A 102 6.82 -3.56 -2.42
CA LEU A 102 6.98 -3.23 -1.01
C LEU A 102 8.14 -2.24 -0.80
N ASP A 103 9.28 -2.48 -1.46
CA ASP A 103 10.43 -1.59 -1.40
C ASP A 103 10.13 -0.19 -1.97
N LYS A 104 9.34 -0.12 -3.06
CA LYS A 104 8.85 1.16 -3.62
C LYS A 104 7.93 1.89 -2.65
N MET A 105 6.99 1.18 -2.03
CA MET A 105 6.07 1.77 -1.06
C MET A 105 6.82 2.35 0.16
N MET A 106 7.87 1.66 0.63
CA MET A 106 8.69 2.09 1.75
C MET A 106 9.83 3.06 1.38
N TRP A 107 9.93 3.47 0.11
CA TRP A 107 11.06 4.23 -0.42
C TRP A 107 11.28 5.55 0.34
N LYS A 108 10.22 6.33 0.57
CA LYS A 108 10.31 7.64 1.25
C LYS A 108 10.86 7.48 2.67
N ARG A 109 10.26 6.56 3.45
CA ARG A 109 10.65 6.30 4.84
C ARG A 109 12.10 5.81 4.95
N ARG A 110 12.57 5.03 3.98
CA ARG A 110 13.98 4.59 3.94
C ARG A 110 14.93 5.73 3.59
N LYS A 111 14.56 6.57 2.62
CA LYS A 111 15.35 7.73 2.20
C LYS A 111 15.53 8.73 3.35
N GLU A 112 14.44 9.08 4.03
CA GLU A 112 14.48 9.98 5.19
C GLU A 112 15.36 9.42 6.33
N ARG A 113 15.38 8.10 6.51
CA ARG A 113 16.24 7.44 7.51
C ARG A 113 17.71 7.49 7.13
N SER A 114 18.06 7.28 5.85
CA SER A 114 19.44 7.38 5.38
C SER A 114 19.97 8.82 5.43
N GLU A 115 19.14 9.81 5.11
CA GLU A 115 19.53 11.23 5.18
C GLU A 115 19.82 11.66 6.63
N LYS A 116 18.99 11.22 7.59
CA LYS A 116 19.24 11.48 9.02
C LYS A 116 20.47 10.76 9.57
N ALA A 117 20.80 9.58 9.04
CA ALA A 117 22.01 8.85 9.45
C ALA A 117 23.28 9.56 8.95
N GLY A 118 23.28 10.02 7.69
CA GLY A 118 24.41 10.76 7.12
C GLY A 118 24.70 12.08 7.85
N ASP A 119 23.66 12.89 8.13
CA ASP A 119 23.81 14.14 8.90
C ASP A 119 24.36 13.89 10.32
N SER A 120 24.04 12.75 10.93
CA SER A 120 24.58 12.39 12.25
C SER A 120 26.05 11.93 12.24
N GLU A 121 26.53 11.35 11.13
CA GLU A 121 27.93 10.97 10.96
C GLU A 121 28.82 12.17 10.57
N GLU A 122 28.28 13.08 9.75
CA GLU A 122 28.97 14.32 9.35
C GLU A 122 29.20 15.23 10.57
N ARG A 123 28.15 15.49 11.38
CA ARG A 123 28.28 16.27 12.62
C ARG A 123 29.26 15.66 13.62
N ARG A 124 29.29 14.33 13.76
CA ARG A 124 30.27 13.65 14.62
C ARG A 124 31.71 13.81 14.12
N SER A 125 31.88 13.88 12.79
CA SER A 125 33.19 14.07 12.18
C SER A 125 33.69 15.51 12.36
N ASP A 126 32.79 16.50 12.28
CA ASP A 126 33.08 17.91 12.56
C ASP A 126 33.42 18.16 14.05
N ASP A 127 32.64 17.61 15.00
CA ASP A 127 32.93 17.69 16.44
C ASP A 127 34.33 17.12 16.77
N VAL A 128 34.69 15.98 16.17
CA VAL A 128 36.01 15.35 16.36
C VAL A 128 37.13 16.15 15.70
N ALA A 129 36.86 16.83 14.58
CA ALA A 129 37.82 17.71 13.94
C ALA A 129 38.04 19.01 14.76
N GLU A 130 36.98 19.53 15.36
CA GLU A 130 37.02 20.74 16.20
C GLU A 130 37.73 20.50 17.54
N ASP A 131 37.53 19.36 18.21
CA ASP A 131 38.25 18.99 19.44
C ASP A 131 39.76 18.85 19.19
N LYS A 132 40.16 18.26 18.06
CA LYS A 132 41.57 18.15 17.65
C LYS A 132 42.22 19.50 17.36
N ARG A 133 41.45 20.49 16.91
CA ARG A 133 41.93 21.84 16.62
C ARG A 133 42.14 22.66 17.90
N HIS A 134 41.29 22.46 18.92
CA HIS A 134 41.40 23.13 20.22
C HIS A 134 42.51 22.59 21.13
N LYS A 135 43.04 21.39 20.84
CA LYS A 135 44.14 20.75 21.59
C LYS A 135 45.55 21.05 21.06
N ARG A 136 45.66 21.85 20.01
CA ARG A 136 46.93 22.32 19.42
C ARG A 136 47.23 23.74 19.85
#